data_AF-A0A956W755-F1
#
_entry.id   AF-A0A956W755-F1
#
_cell.length_a   1.000
_cell.length_b   1.000
_cell.length_c   1.000
_cell.angle_alpha   90.00
_cell.angle_beta   90.00
_cell.angle_gamma   90.00
#
_symmetry.space_group_name_H-M   'P 1'
#
loop_
_entity.id
_entity.type
_entity.pdbx_description
1 polymer ?
#
loop_
_entity_poly.entity_id
_entity_poly.type
_entity_poly.pdbx_seq_one_letter_code
_entity_poly.pdbx_strand_id
1 'polypeptide(L)'
;MQHGEPRVLATISSTRGSTPRKAGASMLLRPDGTFSGTIGGGCGEAEVWQEAMETMRDGKPRTVVVDLTEPVEGDDKICGGVMHVFVERVSEGD
;
A
#
# COMPACT_ATOMS: atom_id res chain seq x y z
N MET A 1 28.86 -8.26 5.17
CA MET A 1 27.47 -8.76 5.22
C MET A 1 26.60 -7.63 4.73
N GLN A 2 26.14 -7.69 3.48
CA GLN A 2 25.17 -6.70 3.00
C GLN A 2 23.83 -7.12 3.59
N HIS A 3 23.57 -6.71 4.82
CA HIS A 3 22.22 -6.77 5.36
C HIS A 3 21.44 -5.76 4.53
N GLY A 4 20.69 -6.24 3.53
CA GLY A 4 19.78 -5.41 2.77
C GLY A 4 18.88 -4.67 3.76
N GLU A 5 18.77 -3.35 3.59
CA GLU A 5 17.93 -2.54 4.47
C GLU A 5 16.50 -3.10 4.46
N PRO A 6 15.82 -3.18 5.61
CA PRO A 6 14.47 -3.72 5.68
C PRO A 6 13.53 -2.83 4.86
N ARG A 7 12.88 -3.41 3.86
CA ARG A 7 11.91 -2.71 3.00
C ARG A 7 10.53 -3.32 3.21
N VAL A 8 9.50 -2.58 2.82
CA VAL A 8 8.13 -3.08 2.83
C VAL A 8 7.54 -2.94 1.45
N LEU A 9 6.93 -4.01 0.95
CA LEU A 9 6.21 -4.02 -0.30
C LEU A 9 4.71 -4.01 0.01
N ALA A 10 4.02 -2.99 -0.48
CA ALA A 10 2.57 -2.89 -0.49
C ALA A 10 2.07 -3.22 -1.90
N THR A 11 1.29 -4.28 -2.07
CA THR A 11 0.80 -4.76 -3.37
C THR A 11 -0.71 -4.86 -3.35
N ILE A 12 -1.38 -4.33 -4.38
CA ILE A 12 -2.82 -4.53 -4.54
C ILE A 12 -3.06 -6.00 -4.88
N SER A 13 -3.56 -6.76 -3.92
CA SER A 13 -3.85 -8.19 -4.08
C SER A 13 -5.16 -8.42 -4.82
N SER A 14 -6.15 -7.55 -4.61
CA SER A 14 -7.41 -7.61 -5.34
C SER A 14 -8.11 -6.25 -5.37
N THR A 15 -8.98 -6.08 -6.36
CA THR A 15 -9.80 -4.88 -6.53
C THR A 15 -11.22 -5.27 -6.89
N ARG A 16 -12.20 -4.54 -6.36
CA ARG A 16 -13.62 -4.70 -6.69
C ARG A 16 -14.20 -3.36 -7.11
N GLY A 17 -15.01 -3.34 -8.16
CA GLY A 17 -15.59 -2.09 -8.68
C GLY A 17 -14.56 -1.26 -9.45
N SER A 18 -14.78 0.05 -9.49
CA SER A 18 -13.90 0.97 -10.21
C SER A 18 -12.82 1.48 -9.26
N THR A 19 -11.56 1.29 -9.64
CA THR A 19 -10.40 1.59 -8.79
C THR A 19 -9.33 2.24 -9.66
N PRO A 20 -8.53 3.19 -9.12
CA PRO A 20 -7.56 3.95 -9.90
C PRO A 20 -6.39 3.07 -10.38
N ARG A 21 -6.12 1.98 -9.66
CA ARG A 21 -5.16 0.94 -10.02
C ARG A 21 -5.81 -0.43 -9.88
N LYS A 22 -5.31 -1.38 -10.67
CA LYS A 22 -5.76 -2.79 -10.62
C LYS A 22 -4.81 -3.62 -9.77
N ALA A 23 -5.26 -4.83 -9.43
CA ALA A 23 -4.43 -5.85 -8.81
C ALA A 23 -3.07 -5.99 -9.54
N GLY A 24 -2.01 -6.13 -8.74
CA GLY A 24 -0.62 -6.19 -9.21
C GLY A 24 0.13 -4.86 -9.19
N ALA A 25 -0.54 -3.72 -9.01
CA ALA A 25 0.17 -2.48 -8.70
C ALA A 25 0.80 -2.57 -7.31
N SER A 26 2.02 -2.03 -7.16
CA SER A 26 2.76 -2.09 -5.90
C SER A 26 3.52 -0.81 -5.59
N MET A 27 3.83 -0.66 -4.31
CA MET A 27 4.59 0.45 -3.74
C MET A 27 5.62 -0.14 -2.77
N LEU A 28 6.89 0.22 -2.96
CA LEU A 28 8.00 -0.18 -2.11
C LEU A 28 8.34 0.96 -1.17
N LEU A 29 8.29 0.72 0.14
CA LEU A 29 8.66 1.67 1.18
C LEU A 29 10.00 1.30 1.78
N ARG A 30 10.82 2.33 2.00
CA ARG A 30 12.16 2.24 2.57
C ARG A 30 12.20 2.87 3.97
N PRO A 31 13.16 2.47 4.81
CA PRO A 31 13.24 2.95 6.20
C PRO A 31 13.62 4.43 6.30
N ASP A 32 14.21 5.00 5.24
CA ASP A 32 14.49 6.44 5.10
C ASP A 32 13.24 7.28 4.81
N GLY A 33 12.05 6.66 4.72
CA GLY A 33 10.80 7.32 4.40
C GLY A 33 10.64 7.63 2.91
N THR A 34 11.53 7.13 2.05
CA THR A 34 11.34 7.20 0.60
C THR A 34 10.50 6.02 0.12
N PHE A 35 9.85 6.20 -1.03
CA PHE A 35 9.04 5.16 -1.65
C PHE A 35 9.18 5.16 -3.17
N SER A 36 8.89 4.01 -3.78
CA SER A 36 8.86 3.84 -5.23
C SER A 36 7.60 3.10 -5.65
N GLY A 37 6.92 3.57 -6.69
CA GLY A 37 5.61 3.08 -7.10
C GLY A 37 4.45 3.80 -6.42
N THR A 38 3.23 3.40 -6.75
CA THR A 38 2.00 3.95 -6.19
C THR A 38 0.88 2.92 -6.37
N ILE A 39 0.00 2.85 -5.39
CA ILE A 39 -1.19 1.99 -5.42
C ILE A 39 -2.46 2.75 -5.83
N GLY A 40 -2.37 4.04 -6.19
CA GLY A 40 -3.55 4.77 -6.70
C GLY A 40 -3.57 6.26 -6.51
N GLY A 41 -2.76 6.84 -5.62
CA GLY A 41 -2.84 8.25 -5.25
C GLY A 41 -4.08 8.56 -4.42
N GLY A 42 -3.94 9.20 -3.26
CA GLY A 42 -5.07 9.74 -2.48
C GLY A 42 -5.20 9.19 -1.06
N CYS A 43 -6.39 9.31 -0.46
CA CYS A 43 -6.63 9.04 0.96
C CYS A 43 -6.18 7.64 1.43
N GLY A 44 -6.31 6.62 0.57
CA GLY A 44 -5.88 5.26 0.89
C GLY A 44 -4.36 5.04 0.98
N GLU A 45 -3.53 5.92 0.40
CA GLU A 45 -2.07 5.79 0.49
C GLU A 45 -1.56 6.07 1.91
N ALA A 46 -2.21 6.98 2.64
CA ALA A 46 -1.81 7.30 4.01
C ALA A 46 -2.04 6.12 4.97
N GLU A 47 -3.16 5.41 4.86
CA GLU A 47 -3.43 4.20 5.65
C GLU A 47 -2.43 3.09 5.33
N VAL A 48 -2.20 2.82 4.03
CA VAL A 48 -1.22 1.82 3.61
C VAL A 48 0.18 2.18 4.11
N TRP A 49 0.53 3.46 4.15
CA TRP A 49 1.78 3.93 4.72
C TRP A 49 1.93 3.59 6.20
N GLN A 50 0.88 3.86 7.01
CA GLN A 50 0.92 3.56 8.44
C GLN A 50 1.16 2.07 8.69
N GLU A 51 0.38 1.22 8.03
CA GLU A 51 0.47 -0.23 8.17
C GLU A 51 1.81 -0.79 7.64
N ALA A 52 2.37 -0.15 6.61
CA ALA A 52 3.70 -0.48 6.12
C ALA A 52 4.79 -0.12 7.13
N MET A 53 4.71 1.02 7.80
CA MET A 53 5.65 1.38 8.86
C MET A 53 5.56 0.43 10.06
N GLU A 54 4.36 -0.03 10.42
CA GLU A 54 4.22 -1.05 11.46
C GLU A 54 4.80 -2.42 11.04
N THR A 55 4.51 -2.85 9.81
CA THR A 55 5.06 -4.08 9.21
C THR A 55 6.58 -4.04 9.15
N MET A 56 7.17 -2.88 8.88
CA MET A 56 8.61 -2.70 8.91
C MET A 56 9.18 -2.91 10.32
N ARG A 57 8.45 -2.49 11.36
CA ARG A 57 8.88 -2.59 12.77
C ARG A 57 8.75 -4.00 13.33
N ASP A 58 7.61 -4.66 13.13
CA ASP A 58 7.33 -5.98 13.75
C ASP A 58 7.53 -7.17 12.80
N GLY A 59 7.70 -6.92 11.51
CA GLY A 59 7.90 -7.94 10.48
C GLY A 59 6.65 -8.75 10.15
N LYS A 60 5.47 -8.37 10.62
CA LYS A 60 4.22 -9.12 10.40
C LYS A 60 3.50 -8.60 9.15
N PRO A 61 3.14 -9.46 8.20
CA PRO A 61 2.37 -9.02 7.04
C PRO A 61 0.96 -8.60 7.44
N ARG A 62 0.40 -7.64 6.70
CA ARG A 62 -0.91 -7.03 6.95
C ARG A 62 -1.70 -6.88 5.66
N THR A 63 -3.02 -6.80 5.77
CA THR A 63 -3.88 -6.46 4.63
C THR A 63 -4.66 -5.20 4.97
N VAL A 64 -4.52 -4.19 4.12
CA VAL A 64 -5.22 -2.91 4.23
C VAL A 64 -6.36 -2.91 3.22
N VAL A 65 -7.56 -2.57 3.67
CA VAL A 65 -8.73 -2.43 2.81
C VAL A 65 -8.96 -0.96 2.56
N VAL A 66 -8.73 -0.51 1.33
CA VAL A 66 -8.97 0.85 0.91
C VAL A 66 -10.34 0.91 0.25
N ASP A 67 -11.31 1.48 0.96
CA ASP A 67 -12.65 1.71 0.43
C ASP A 67 -12.72 3.10 -0.23
N LEU A 68 -12.86 3.13 -1.55
CA LEU A 68 -13.02 4.35 -2.35
C LEU A 68 -14.50 4.59 -2.71
N THR A 69 -15.43 3.96 -2.01
CA THR A 69 -16.88 4.19 -2.17
C THR A 69 -17.40 5.27 -1.24
N GLU A 70 -16.72 5.54 -0.13
CA GLU A 70 -17.12 6.60 0.80
C GLU A 70 -16.78 7.99 0.24
N PRO A 71 -17.73 8.95 0.28
CA PRO A 71 -17.47 10.31 -0.12
C PRO A 71 -16.55 10.97 0.91
N VAL A 72 -15.30 11.24 0.52
CA VAL A 72 -14.48 12.22 1.25
C VAL A 72 -15.03 13.61 0.97
N GLU A 73 -15.18 14.44 2.02
CA GLU A 73 -15.67 15.81 1.90
C GLU A 73 -14.69 16.62 1.03
N GLY A 74 -15.07 16.84 -0.22
CA GLY A 74 -14.26 17.48 -1.24
C GLY A 74 -14.54 16.83 -2.59
N ASP A 75 -15.08 17.62 -3.52
CA ASP A 75 -15.23 17.23 -4.92
C ASP A 75 -13.94 16.58 -5.45
N ASP A 76 -14.13 15.68 -6.41
CA ASP A 76 -13.11 15.03 -7.25
C ASP A 76 -12.73 13.58 -6.90
N LYS A 77 -13.49 12.67 -7.53
CA LYS A 77 -13.08 11.31 -7.97
C LYS A 77 -13.20 10.19 -6.93
N ILE A 78 -14.42 9.97 -6.46
CA ILE A 78 -14.83 8.68 -5.87
C ILE A 78 -14.65 7.61 -6.96
N CYS A 79 -13.62 6.78 -6.82
CA CYS A 79 -13.41 5.71 -7.78
C CYS A 79 -14.50 4.64 -7.66
N GLY A 80 -15.25 4.55 -6.55
CA GLY A 80 -16.45 3.72 -6.44
C GLY A 80 -16.13 2.23 -6.34
N GLY A 81 -14.96 1.89 -5.80
CA GLY A 81 -14.49 0.53 -5.65
C GLY A 81 -13.63 0.34 -4.41
N VAL A 82 -13.31 -0.92 -4.12
CA VAL A 82 -12.55 -1.33 -2.94
C VAL A 82 -11.27 -2.00 -3.40
N MET A 83 -10.16 -1.70 -2.75
CA MET A 83 -8.86 -2.32 -3.00
C MET A 83 -8.38 -3.04 -1.74
N HIS A 84 -7.89 -4.26 -1.91
CA HIS A 84 -7.15 -4.97 -0.88
C HIS A 84 -5.66 -4.83 -1.18
N VAL A 85 -4.92 -4.28 -0.23
CA VAL A 85 -3.48 -4.06 -0.33
C VAL A 85 -2.79 -4.95 0.68
N PHE A 86 -2.02 -5.91 0.18
CA PHE A 86 -1.18 -6.76 0.99
C PHE A 86 0.15 -6.07 1.25
N VAL A 87 0.54 -6.00 2.52
CA VAL A 87 1.72 -5.30 3.00
C VAL A 87 2.63 -6.31 3.67
N GLU A 88 3.84 -6.45 3.17
CA GLU A 88 4.81 -7.42 3.69
C GLU A 88 6.21 -6.82 3.76
N ARG A 89 6.99 -7.26 4.75
CA ARG A 89 8.40 -6.90 4.85
C ARG A 89 9.19 -7.79 3.90
N VAL A 90 9.99 -7.17 3.04
CA VAL A 90 10.89 -7.85 2.10
C VAL A 90 12.34 -7.64 2.50
N SER A 91 13.10 -8.73 2.51
CA SER A 91 14.56 -8.72 2.63
C SER A 91 15.18 -8.76 1.23
N GLU A 92 16.36 -8.16 1.05
CA GLU A 92 17.12 -8.39 -0.18
C GLU A 92 17.62 -9.85 -0.15
N GLY A 93 16.91 -10.75 -0.85
CA GLY A 93 17.17 -12.20 -0.84
C GLY A 93 15.97 -13.12 -1.10
N ASP A 94 14.73 -12.59 -1.12
CA ASP A 94 13.50 -13.32 -1.49
C ASP A 94 13.21 -13.29 -3.01
#